data_AF-A0A812LDX8-F1
#
_entry.id   AF-A0A812LDX8-F1
#
_cell.length_a   1.000
_cell.length_b   1.000
_cell.length_c   1.000
_cell.angle_alpha   90.00
_cell.angle_beta   90.00
_cell.angle_gamma   90.00
#
_symmetry.space_group_name_H-M   'P 1'
#
loop_
_entity.id
_entity.type
_entity.pdbx_description
1 polymer ?
#
loop_
_entity_poly.entity_id
_entity_poly.type
_entity_poly.pdbx_seq_one_letter_code
_entity_poly.pdbx_strand_id
1 'polypeptide(L)'
;MDAEGLALQLRRLLKELPTPVRQMGTWKVKRELLLPGDVANFWTGHSPRHFVVSIAAAIGISKDRRDYLGRWAYAQHGSQDYVLTSRQVVQAIQTTVCKTLLLGGDGGGYIEEELLCTLRSFADDLGLNGEEIVGANTVMQWDGHKQTWLLGGQYPAFAVNPERVPIAEGELEAKLPGEYEAFEAEPDEDEVL
;
A
#
# COMPACT_ATOMS: atom_id res chain seq x y z
N MET A 1 7.31 -20.53 -7.38
CA MET A 1 7.47 -19.81 -6.10
C MET A 1 6.25 -20.15 -5.27
N ASP A 2 6.45 -20.84 -4.14
CA ASP A 2 5.38 -21.16 -3.19
C ASP A 2 5.05 -19.93 -2.31
N ALA A 3 4.02 -20.04 -1.48
CA ALA A 3 3.56 -18.94 -0.64
C ALA A 3 4.62 -18.51 0.39
N GLU A 4 5.42 -19.47 0.89
CA GLU A 4 6.50 -19.21 1.84
C GLU A 4 7.68 -18.48 1.20
N GLY A 5 8.07 -18.85 -0.02
CA GLY A 5 9.09 -18.15 -0.78
C GLY A 5 8.71 -16.70 -1.08
N LEU A 6 7.43 -16.44 -1.41
CA LEU A 6 6.93 -15.08 -1.59
C LEU A 6 6.96 -14.28 -0.27
N ALA A 7 6.56 -14.91 0.84
CA ALA A 7 6.59 -14.28 2.16
C ALA A 7 8.02 -13.91 2.59
N LEU A 8 9.01 -14.72 2.24
CA LEU A 8 10.41 -14.43 2.50
C LEU A 8 10.90 -13.24 1.68
N GLN A 9 10.57 -13.18 0.38
CA GLN A 9 10.95 -12.06 -0.47
C GLN A 9 10.28 -10.76 -0.04
N LEU A 10 9.01 -10.82 0.34
CA LEU A 10 8.31 -9.67 0.92
C LEU A 10 9.00 -9.17 2.18
N ARG A 11 9.36 -10.06 3.10
CA ARG A 11 10.07 -9.69 4.34
C ARG A 11 11.43 -9.07 4.05
N ARG A 12 12.19 -9.59 3.08
CA ARG A 12 13.46 -8.99 2.64
C ARG A 12 13.25 -7.56 2.16
N LEU A 13 12.27 -7.36 1.26
CA LEU A 13 11.93 -6.02 0.78
C LEU A 13 11.56 -5.09 1.93
N LEU A 14 10.63 -5.50 2.80
CA LEU A 14 10.14 -4.69 3.92
C LEU A 14 11.27 -4.26 4.89
N LYS A 15 12.30 -5.10 5.09
CA LYS A 15 13.47 -4.79 5.93
C LYS A 15 14.41 -3.76 5.32
N GLU A 16 14.30 -3.50 4.01
CA GLU A 16 15.17 -2.56 3.29
C GLU A 16 14.46 -1.25 2.94
N LEU A 17 13.14 -1.13 3.20
CA LEU A 17 12.38 0.06 2.83
C LEU A 17 12.75 1.26 3.71
N PRO A 18 13.18 2.39 3.12
CA PRO A 18 13.28 3.65 3.85
C PRO A 18 11.90 4.26 4.11
N THR A 19 11.79 5.09 5.15
CA THR A 19 10.53 5.73 5.54
C THR A 19 10.12 6.80 4.51
N PRO A 20 8.93 6.70 3.86
CA PRO A 20 8.45 7.73 2.96
C PRO A 20 7.97 8.96 3.73
N VAL A 21 8.26 10.15 3.21
CA VAL A 21 7.83 11.43 3.78
C VAL A 21 7.28 12.33 2.69
N ARG A 22 6.14 12.96 2.95
CA ARG A 22 5.57 13.97 2.05
C ARG A 22 6.02 15.36 2.49
N GLN A 23 6.91 15.99 1.72
CA GLN A 23 7.43 17.33 1.97
C GLN A 23 7.05 18.26 0.82
N MET A 24 6.42 19.42 1.13
CA MET A 24 6.00 20.42 0.14
C MET A 24 5.19 19.81 -1.04
N GLY A 25 4.34 18.83 -0.73
CA GLY A 25 3.51 18.14 -1.73
C GLY A 25 4.20 17.03 -2.51
N THR A 26 5.51 16.82 -2.32
CA THR A 26 6.32 15.81 -3.02
C THR A 26 6.71 14.68 -2.07
N TRP A 27 6.73 13.44 -2.57
CA TRP A 27 7.22 12.28 -1.81
C TRP A 27 8.75 12.21 -1.86
N LYS A 28 9.38 12.09 -0.69
CA LYS A 28 10.81 11.85 -0.47
C LYS A 28 10.99 10.63 0.43
N VAL A 29 12.21 10.11 0.59
CA VAL A 29 12.50 9.03 1.56
C VAL A 29 13.57 9.45 2.55
N LYS A 30 13.31 9.15 3.82
CA LYS A 30 14.25 9.32 4.93
C LYS A 30 15.36 8.27 4.89
N ARG A 31 16.44 8.48 5.66
CA ARG A 31 17.49 7.47 5.83
C ARG A 31 17.05 6.33 6.75
N GLU A 32 16.16 6.63 7.70
CA GLU A 32 15.62 5.66 8.64
C GLU A 32 14.72 4.64 7.93
N LEU A 33 14.86 3.38 8.31
CA LEU A 33 14.02 2.29 7.80
C LEU A 33 12.58 2.47 8.27
N LEU A 34 11.64 2.19 7.37
CA LEU A 34 10.20 2.17 7.66
C LEU A 34 9.86 1.11 8.73
N LEU A 35 10.58 -0.02 8.70
CA LEU A 35 10.37 -1.19 9.54
C LEU A 35 11.71 -1.68 10.12
N PRO A 36 12.22 -1.03 11.19
CA PRO A 36 13.48 -1.42 11.81
C PRO A 36 13.40 -2.79 12.49
N GLY A 37 14.57 -3.44 12.62
CA GLY A 37 14.72 -4.70 13.35
C GLY A 37 13.88 -5.84 12.78
N ASP A 38 13.07 -6.45 13.64
CA ASP A 38 12.21 -7.59 13.31
C ASP A 38 10.72 -7.23 13.16
N VAL A 39 10.39 -5.94 13.12
CA VAL A 39 9.01 -5.46 12.89
C VAL A 39 8.45 -5.99 11.57
N ALA A 40 9.29 -6.17 10.55
CA ALA A 40 8.89 -6.76 9.27
C ALA A 40 8.28 -8.18 9.39
N ASN A 41 8.51 -8.89 10.50
CA ASN A 41 7.89 -10.19 10.77
C ASN A 41 6.40 -10.10 11.16
N PHE A 42 5.89 -8.89 11.40
CA PHE A 42 4.46 -8.64 11.61
C PHE A 42 3.62 -9.09 10.41
N TRP A 43 4.12 -8.89 9.19
CA TRP A 43 3.43 -9.32 7.97
C TRP A 43 3.74 -10.79 7.64
N THR A 44 2.69 -11.51 7.28
CA THR A 44 2.75 -12.89 6.81
C THR A 44 2.60 -12.95 5.28
N GLY A 45 2.83 -14.11 4.68
CA GLY A 45 2.62 -14.31 3.24
C GLY A 45 1.20 -14.02 2.75
N HIS A 46 0.21 -14.05 3.65
CA HIS A 46 -1.17 -13.74 3.32
C HIS A 46 -1.55 -12.26 3.52
N SER A 47 -0.75 -11.47 4.25
CA SER A 47 -1.07 -10.08 4.56
C SER A 47 -1.36 -9.22 3.31
N PRO A 48 -0.57 -9.30 2.21
CA PRO A 48 -0.88 -8.53 1.00
C PRO A 48 -2.20 -8.93 0.32
N ARG A 49 -2.58 -10.22 0.42
CA ARG A 49 -3.85 -10.72 -0.15
C ARG A 49 -5.05 -10.26 0.66
N HIS A 50 -4.89 -10.16 1.98
CA HIS A 50 -5.93 -9.67 2.87
C HIS A 50 -6.20 -8.18 2.65
N PHE A 51 -5.17 -7.37 2.41
CA PHE A 51 -5.28 -5.92 2.29
C PHE A 51 -6.37 -5.45 1.31
N VAL A 52 -6.30 -5.85 0.03
CA VAL A 52 -7.27 -5.40 -0.99
C VAL A 52 -8.68 -5.90 -0.69
N VAL A 53 -8.81 -7.11 -0.13
CA VAL A 53 -10.12 -7.69 0.23
C VAL A 53 -10.75 -6.94 1.40
N SER A 54 -9.95 -6.56 2.40
CA SER A 54 -10.38 -5.80 3.57
C SER A 54 -10.81 -4.38 3.19
N ILE A 55 -10.03 -3.67 2.37
CA ILE A 55 -10.42 -2.33 1.91
C ILE A 55 -11.69 -2.40 1.06
N ALA A 56 -11.76 -3.35 0.12
CA ALA A 56 -12.96 -3.55 -0.68
C ALA A 56 -14.20 -3.80 0.21
N ALA A 57 -14.04 -4.50 1.34
CA ALA A 57 -15.10 -4.67 2.35
C ALA A 57 -15.54 -3.33 2.93
N ALA A 58 -14.57 -2.56 3.44
CA ALA A 58 -14.80 -1.32 4.15
C ALA A 58 -15.51 -0.28 3.27
N ILE A 59 -15.21 -0.26 1.97
CA ILE A 59 -15.81 0.66 1.01
C ILE A 59 -17.12 0.13 0.40
N GLY A 60 -17.70 -0.94 0.95
CA GLY A 60 -19.03 -1.44 0.57
C GLY A 60 -19.09 -2.35 -0.65
N ILE A 61 -17.96 -2.91 -1.12
CA ILE A 61 -17.99 -3.89 -2.21
C ILE A 61 -18.52 -5.22 -1.68
N SER A 62 -19.57 -5.72 -2.33
CA SER A 62 -20.27 -6.93 -1.95
C SER A 62 -19.35 -8.17 -1.97
N LYS A 63 -19.73 -9.19 -1.19
CA LYS A 63 -18.93 -10.42 -1.05
C LYS A 63 -18.76 -11.15 -2.40
N ASP A 64 -19.84 -11.29 -3.16
CA ASP A 64 -19.86 -11.94 -4.47
C ASP A 64 -18.86 -11.31 -5.46
N ARG A 65 -18.69 -9.98 -5.41
CA ARG A 65 -17.69 -9.28 -6.22
C ARG A 65 -16.27 -9.49 -5.68
N ARG A 66 -16.09 -9.46 -4.36
CA ARG A 66 -14.77 -9.68 -3.73
C ARG A 66 -14.24 -11.10 -3.94
N ASP A 67 -15.12 -12.10 -4.06
CA ASP A 67 -14.73 -13.49 -4.32
C ASP A 67 -13.95 -13.65 -5.64
N TYR A 68 -14.09 -12.72 -6.59
CA TYR A 68 -13.27 -12.70 -7.81
C TYR A 68 -11.79 -12.35 -7.54
N LEU A 69 -11.48 -11.53 -6.52
CA LEU A 69 -10.11 -11.12 -6.19
C LEU A 69 -9.23 -12.33 -5.82
N GLY A 70 -9.77 -13.22 -4.98
CA GLY A 70 -9.09 -14.42 -4.51
C GLY A 70 -9.23 -15.62 -5.45
N ARG A 71 -9.91 -15.46 -6.59
CA ARG A 71 -10.43 -16.56 -7.43
C ARG A 71 -11.30 -17.55 -6.65
N TRP A 72 -11.89 -17.13 -5.53
CA TRP A 72 -12.83 -17.94 -4.75
C TRP A 72 -14.14 -18.14 -5.51
N ALA A 73 -14.52 -17.19 -6.36
CA ALA A 73 -15.66 -17.31 -7.26
C ALA A 73 -15.54 -18.51 -8.21
N TYR A 74 -14.32 -18.93 -8.57
CA TYR A 74 -14.10 -20.09 -9.45
C TYR A 74 -14.47 -21.43 -8.79
N ALA A 75 -14.36 -21.52 -7.46
CA ALA A 75 -14.76 -22.72 -6.73
C ALA A 75 -16.29 -22.84 -6.55
N GLN A 76 -17.02 -21.75 -6.82
CA GLN A 76 -18.49 -21.69 -6.75
C GLN A 76 -19.05 -22.07 -8.12
N HIS A 77 -19.57 -23.29 -8.25
CA HIS A 77 -20.20 -23.78 -9.49
C HIS A 77 -21.57 -23.10 -9.69
N GLY A 78 -21.98 -22.83 -10.93
CA GLY A 78 -23.29 -22.24 -11.24
C GLY A 78 -23.21 -21.05 -12.20
N SER A 79 -23.86 -19.92 -11.87
CA SER A 79 -23.88 -18.74 -12.76
C SER A 79 -22.49 -18.15 -13.04
N GLN A 80 -21.51 -18.46 -12.18
CA GLN A 80 -20.10 -18.07 -12.34
C GLN A 80 -19.42 -18.76 -13.53
N ASP A 81 -19.88 -19.95 -13.93
CA ASP A 81 -19.31 -20.70 -15.06
C ASP A 81 -19.52 -19.97 -16.40
N TYR A 82 -20.47 -19.04 -16.45
CA TYR A 82 -20.78 -18.20 -17.62
C TYR A 82 -20.06 -16.85 -17.62
N VAL A 83 -19.34 -16.49 -16.55
CA VAL A 83 -18.70 -15.18 -16.43
C VAL A 83 -17.32 -15.19 -17.07
N LEU A 84 -17.25 -14.76 -18.33
CA LEU A 84 -15.99 -14.60 -19.09
C LEU A 84 -15.27 -13.27 -18.81
N THR A 85 -15.87 -12.39 -18.02
CA THR A 85 -15.41 -11.02 -17.75
C THR A 85 -14.80 -10.84 -16.36
N SER A 86 -14.39 -11.93 -15.70
CA SER A 86 -13.77 -11.91 -14.36
C SER A 86 -12.62 -10.90 -14.24
N ARG A 87 -11.79 -10.76 -15.29
CA ARG A 87 -10.74 -9.74 -15.38
C ARG A 87 -11.28 -8.32 -15.18
N GLN A 88 -12.39 -7.98 -15.82
CA GLN A 88 -13.00 -6.65 -15.72
C GLN A 88 -13.54 -6.40 -14.31
N VAL A 89 -14.12 -7.41 -13.67
CA VAL A 89 -14.59 -7.32 -12.27
C VAL A 89 -13.43 -7.01 -11.33
N VAL A 90 -12.32 -7.76 -11.44
CA VAL A 90 -11.11 -7.54 -10.63
C VAL A 90 -10.53 -6.15 -10.86
N GLN A 91 -10.36 -5.74 -12.11
CA GLN A 91 -9.82 -4.41 -12.44
C GLN A 91 -10.71 -3.28 -11.95
N ALA A 92 -12.03 -3.44 -12.03
CA ALA A 92 -12.98 -2.46 -11.51
C ALA A 92 -12.83 -2.31 -10.00
N ILE A 93 -12.73 -3.42 -9.25
CA ILE A 93 -12.52 -3.39 -7.79
C ILE A 93 -11.20 -2.71 -7.44
N GLN A 94 -10.10 -3.09 -8.09
CA GLN A 94 -8.77 -2.49 -7.86
C GLN A 94 -8.77 -0.98 -8.16
N THR A 95 -9.41 -0.57 -9.26
CA THR A 95 -9.56 0.85 -9.63
C THR A 95 -10.35 1.61 -8.56
N THR A 96 -11.46 1.05 -8.08
CA THR A 96 -12.26 1.65 -7.01
C THR A 96 -11.45 1.82 -5.74
N VAL A 97 -10.76 0.77 -5.28
CA VAL A 97 -9.89 0.81 -4.09
C VAL A 97 -8.83 1.92 -4.23
N CYS A 98 -8.11 1.97 -5.35
CA CYS A 98 -7.10 3.01 -5.59
C CYS A 98 -7.70 4.42 -5.56
N LYS A 99 -8.84 4.63 -6.23
CA LYS A 99 -9.52 5.94 -6.24
C LYS A 99 -9.95 6.34 -4.83
N THR A 100 -10.52 5.43 -4.05
CA THR A 100 -10.96 5.72 -2.68
C THR A 100 -9.78 6.07 -1.77
N LEU A 101 -8.66 5.35 -1.86
CA LEU A 101 -7.47 5.69 -1.08
C LEU A 101 -6.92 7.08 -1.44
N LEU A 102 -6.95 7.48 -2.71
CA LEU A 102 -6.39 8.75 -3.16
C LEU A 102 -7.31 9.96 -2.93
N LEU A 103 -8.60 9.79 -3.22
CA LEU A 103 -9.56 10.88 -3.32
C LEU A 103 -10.51 10.95 -2.12
N GLY A 104 -10.52 9.90 -1.28
CA GLY A 104 -11.55 9.65 -0.29
C GLY A 104 -12.74 8.87 -0.86
N GLY A 105 -13.63 8.41 0.03
CA GLY A 105 -14.88 7.73 -0.34
C GLY A 105 -16.11 8.42 0.25
N ASP A 106 -17.22 8.40 -0.49
CA ASP A 106 -18.50 9.03 -0.10
C ASP A 106 -19.15 8.36 1.14
N GLY A 107 -18.82 7.09 1.40
CA GLY A 107 -19.32 6.31 2.55
C GLY A 107 -18.37 6.27 3.75
N GLY A 108 -17.35 7.14 3.79
CA GLY A 108 -16.22 7.03 4.70
C GLY A 108 -15.06 6.27 4.05
N GLY A 109 -13.84 6.77 4.28
CA GLY A 109 -12.60 6.16 3.77
C GLY A 109 -12.22 4.88 4.53
N TYR A 110 -11.16 4.23 4.07
CA TYR A 110 -10.50 3.18 4.83
C TYR A 110 -9.72 3.80 6.00
N ILE A 111 -9.89 3.24 7.20
CA ILE A 111 -9.22 3.66 8.43
C ILE A 111 -8.28 2.54 8.86
N GLU A 112 -7.01 2.89 9.14
CA GLU A 112 -5.95 1.94 9.49
C GLU A 112 -5.76 1.77 11.01
N GLU A 113 -6.55 2.44 11.84
CA GLU A 113 -6.36 2.51 13.29
C GLU A 113 -6.23 1.14 13.96
N GLU A 114 -7.11 0.17 13.65
CA GLU A 114 -7.02 -1.18 14.23
C GLU A 114 -5.69 -1.87 13.87
N LEU A 115 -5.28 -1.75 12.60
CA LEU A 115 -4.02 -2.32 12.12
C LEU A 115 -2.83 -1.66 12.83
N LEU A 116 -2.82 -0.33 12.92
CA LEU A 116 -1.76 0.43 13.55
C LEU A 116 -1.67 0.15 15.06
N CYS A 117 -2.80 -0.04 15.76
CA CYS A 117 -2.83 -0.46 17.16
C CYS A 117 -2.18 -1.84 17.36
N THR A 118 -2.44 -2.79 16.47
CA THR A 118 -1.80 -4.12 16.54
C THR A 118 -0.31 -4.06 16.20
N LEU A 119 0.08 -3.22 15.23
CA LEU A 119 1.49 -2.99 14.88
C LEU A 119 2.25 -2.35 16.03
N ARG A 120 1.65 -1.36 16.71
CA ARG A 120 2.21 -0.73 17.91
C ARG A 120 2.52 -1.76 18.98
N SER A 121 1.51 -2.58 19.33
CA SER A 121 1.65 -3.61 20.37
C SER A 121 2.77 -4.59 20.02
N PHE A 122 2.84 -5.02 18.75
CA PHE A 122 3.90 -5.91 18.26
C PHE A 122 5.29 -5.27 18.33
N ALA A 123 5.42 -3.98 18.02
CA ALA A 123 6.68 -3.25 18.13
C ALA A 123 7.11 -3.07 19.58
N ASP A 124 6.17 -2.77 20.48
CA ASP A 124 6.42 -2.65 21.92
C ASP A 124 6.92 -3.98 22.51
N ASP A 125 6.34 -5.12 22.08
CA ASP A 125 6.78 -6.47 22.46
C ASP A 125 8.21 -6.80 22.00
N LEU A 126 8.68 -6.16 20.93
CA LEU A 126 10.06 -6.26 20.44
C LEU A 126 11.03 -5.28 21.14
N GLY A 127 10.55 -4.48 22.10
CA GLY A 127 11.34 -3.48 22.79
C GLY A 127 11.65 -2.24 21.95
N LEU A 128 10.86 -1.97 20.91
CA LEU A 128 10.97 -0.78 20.06
C LEU A 128 9.94 0.27 20.49
N ASN A 129 10.10 1.51 20.03
CA ASN A 129 9.11 2.57 20.27
C ASN A 129 7.92 2.40 19.31
N GLY A 130 6.84 1.75 19.75
CA GLY A 130 5.67 1.51 18.91
C GLY A 130 4.98 2.77 18.39
N GLU A 131 5.07 3.91 19.11
CA GLU A 131 4.50 5.19 18.63
C GLU A 131 5.28 5.74 17.43
N GLU A 132 6.61 5.66 17.46
CA GLU A 132 7.46 6.06 16.33
C GLU A 132 7.21 5.16 15.11
N ILE A 133 7.05 3.85 15.32
CA ILE A 133 6.73 2.89 14.25
C ILE A 133 5.39 3.20 13.61
N VAL A 134 4.34 3.43 14.42
CA VAL A 134 3.03 3.83 13.90
C VAL A 134 3.10 5.15 13.15
N GLY A 135 3.81 6.15 13.69
CA GLY A 135 4.00 7.44 13.03
C GLY A 135 4.66 7.32 11.65
N ALA A 136 5.68 6.46 11.52
CA ALA A 136 6.36 6.19 10.26
C ALA A 136 5.46 5.45 9.24
N ASN A 137 4.53 4.62 9.71
CA ASN A 137 3.64 3.81 8.86
C ASN A 137 2.28 4.49 8.56
N THR A 138 1.97 5.61 9.22
CA THR A 138 0.72 6.35 9.00
C THR A 138 0.85 7.22 7.75
N VAL A 139 0.22 6.80 6.66
CA VAL A 139 0.25 7.52 5.37
C VAL A 139 -1.08 8.22 5.02
N MET A 140 -2.18 7.79 5.62
CA MET A 140 -3.50 8.39 5.42
C MET A 140 -3.62 9.70 6.20
N GLN A 141 -4.13 10.75 5.56
CA GLN A 141 -4.35 12.07 6.16
C GLN A 141 -5.86 12.37 6.21
N TRP A 142 -6.29 13.05 7.28
CA TRP A 142 -7.67 13.50 7.41
C TRP A 142 -7.91 14.74 6.55
N ASP A 143 -8.87 14.66 5.62
CA ASP A 143 -9.36 15.81 4.86
C ASP A 143 -10.55 16.43 5.60
N GLY A 144 -10.32 17.58 6.23
CA GLY A 144 -11.35 18.31 6.99
C GLY A 144 -12.47 18.90 6.12
N HIS A 145 -12.29 19.08 4.82
CA HIS A 145 -13.35 19.55 3.92
C HIS A 145 -14.26 18.38 3.52
N LYS A 146 -13.68 17.24 3.15
CA LYS A 146 -14.42 16.05 2.72
C LYS A 146 -14.85 15.13 3.88
N GLN A 147 -14.36 15.39 5.10
CA GLN A 147 -14.62 14.58 6.29
C GLN A 147 -14.25 13.10 6.06
N THR A 148 -13.08 12.84 5.47
CA THR A 148 -12.65 11.49 5.07
C THR A 148 -11.14 11.33 5.15
N TRP A 149 -10.68 10.09 5.33
CA TRP A 149 -9.26 9.75 5.29
C TRP A 149 -8.81 9.47 3.86
N LEU A 150 -7.69 10.07 3.44
CA LEU A 150 -7.12 9.89 2.10
C LEU A 150 -5.60 10.05 2.08
N LEU A 151 -4.94 9.40 1.13
CA LEU A 151 -3.52 9.59 0.83
C LEU A 151 -3.27 10.93 0.14
N GLY A 152 -4.26 11.42 -0.61
CA GLY A 152 -4.21 12.67 -1.36
C GLY A 152 -3.36 12.57 -2.62
N GLY A 153 -4.01 12.73 -3.77
CA GLY A 153 -3.36 12.71 -5.09
C GLY A 153 -4.40 12.62 -6.20
N GLN A 154 -3.95 12.59 -7.44
CA GLN A 154 -4.82 12.35 -8.59
C GLN A 154 -4.72 10.88 -9.02
N TYR A 155 -5.85 10.29 -9.40
CA TYR A 155 -5.85 8.96 -10.02
C TYR A 155 -5.65 9.12 -11.54
N PRO A 156 -4.77 8.31 -12.17
CA PRO A 156 -3.95 7.25 -11.59
C PRO A 156 -2.72 7.78 -10.82
N ALA A 157 -2.45 7.21 -9.63
CA ALA A 157 -1.32 7.64 -8.76
C ALA A 157 0.05 7.39 -9.39
N PHE A 158 0.15 6.38 -10.25
CA PHE A 158 1.34 6.11 -11.03
C PHE A 158 0.92 6.13 -12.49
N ALA A 159 1.38 7.14 -13.23
CA ALA A 159 1.35 7.06 -14.68
C ALA A 159 2.34 5.96 -15.08
N VAL A 160 1.82 4.78 -15.43
CA VAL A 160 2.63 3.77 -16.12
C VAL A 160 2.95 4.38 -17.47
N ASN A 161 4.16 4.92 -17.63
CA ASN A 161 4.62 5.37 -18.94
C ASN A 161 4.42 4.16 -19.89
N PRO A 162 3.66 4.30 -20.99
CA PRO A 162 3.44 3.21 -21.95
C PRO A 162 4.75 2.61 -22.48
N GLU A 163 5.86 3.36 -22.46
CA GLU A 163 7.21 2.88 -22.77
C GLU A 163 7.81 1.97 -21.67
N ARG A 164 7.17 1.82 -20.51
CA ARG A 164 7.56 0.86 -19.44
C ARG A 164 6.93 -0.52 -19.61
N VAL A 165 5.91 -0.66 -20.48
CA VAL A 165 5.33 -1.96 -20.84
C VAL A 165 6.38 -2.87 -21.52
N PRO A 166 7.17 -2.37 -22.49
CA PRO A 166 8.27 -3.15 -23.08
C PRO A 166 9.39 -3.51 -22.09
N ILE A 167 9.63 -2.67 -21.06
CA ILE A 167 10.62 -2.92 -19.99
C ILE A 167 10.21 -4.09 -19.10
N ALA A 168 8.93 -4.12 -18.70
CA ALA A 168 8.37 -5.22 -17.93
C ALA A 168 8.29 -6.53 -18.75
N GLU A 169 8.28 -6.42 -20.07
CA GLU A 169 8.33 -7.54 -21.02
C GLU A 169 9.76 -7.99 -21.38
N GLY A 170 10.80 -7.30 -20.88
CA GLY A 170 12.19 -7.73 -20.98
C GLY A 170 12.99 -7.13 -22.14
N GLU A 171 12.59 -5.98 -22.69
CA GLU A 171 13.39 -5.28 -23.71
C GLU A 171 14.66 -4.65 -23.12
N LEU A 172 15.82 -5.18 -23.54
CA LEU A 172 17.16 -4.85 -23.04
C LEU A 172 17.63 -3.42 -23.29
N GLU A 173 17.05 -2.70 -24.25
CA GLU A 173 17.51 -1.37 -24.66
C GLU A 173 16.71 -0.19 -24.09
N ALA A 174 15.74 -0.46 -23.23
CA ALA A 174 14.90 0.59 -22.71
C ALA A 174 15.63 1.49 -21.70
N LYS A 175 15.58 2.81 -21.93
CA LYS A 175 16.20 3.81 -21.06
C LYS A 175 15.41 3.97 -19.75
N LEU A 176 16.11 3.89 -18.62
CA LEU A 176 15.53 4.12 -17.30
C LEU A 176 15.26 5.61 -17.08
N PRO A 177 14.22 5.99 -16.29
CA PRO A 177 14.13 7.34 -15.74
C PRO A 177 15.39 7.66 -14.92
N GLY A 178 15.77 8.94 -14.85
CA GLY A 178 16.94 9.41 -14.13
C GLY A 178 16.97 9.02 -12.65
N GLU A 179 18.13 9.23 -12.02
CA GLU A 179 18.42 8.77 -10.66
C GLU A 179 17.45 9.32 -9.61
N TYR A 180 17.25 8.51 -8.57
CA TYR A 180 16.47 8.84 -7.38
C TYR A 180 17.13 9.96 -6.56
N GLU A 181 16.38 10.99 -6.20
CA GLU A 181 16.85 12.09 -5.32
C GLU A 181 16.58 11.76 -3.84
N ALA A 182 17.64 11.76 -3.02
CA ALA A 182 17.55 11.49 -1.58
C ALA A 182 16.97 12.69 -0.80
N PHE A 183 16.38 12.42 0.38
CA PHE A 183 16.03 13.48 1.33
C PHE A 183 17.29 14.11 1.92
N GLU A 184 17.47 15.40 1.67
CA GLU A 184 18.41 16.25 2.40
C GLU A 184 17.62 16.97 3.50
N ALA A 185 17.91 16.62 4.76
CA ALA A 185 17.44 17.41 5.89
C ALA A 185 18.24 18.72 5.88
N GLU A 186 17.57 19.86 5.77
CA GLU A 186 18.24 21.12 6.14
C GLU A 186 18.48 21.09 7.66
N PRO A 187 19.67 21.47 8.14
CA PRO A 187 19.93 21.57 9.57
C PRO A 187 18.96 22.58 10.18
N ASP A 188 18.31 22.21 11.28
CA ASP A 188 17.49 23.13 12.06
C ASP A 188 18.36 24.35 12.44
N GLU A 189 18.04 25.53 11.90
CA GLU A 189 18.75 26.78 12.20
C GLU A 189 18.51 27.26 13.67
N ASP A 190 17.76 26.52 14.47
CA ASP A 190 17.41 26.87 15.86
C ASP A 190 18.35 26.24 16.92
N GLU A 191 19.46 25.60 16.53
CA GLU A 191 20.56 25.24 17.45
C GLU A 191 21.84 26.08 17.21
N VAL A 192 21.71 27.41 17.17
CA VAL A 192 22.85 28.31 17.41
C VAL A 192 22.43 29.42 18.39
N LEU A 193 22.64 29.12 19.68
CA LEU A 193 22.88 30.02 20.83
C LEU A 193 22.11 31.36 20.93
#